data_AF-A0A1Y5FM03-F1
#
_entry.id   AF-A0A1Y5FM03-F1
#
_cell.length_a   1.000
_cell.length_b   1.000
_cell.length_c   1.000
_cell.angle_alpha   90.00
_cell.angle_beta   90.00
_cell.angle_gamma   90.00
#
_symmetry.space_group_name_H-M   'P 1'
#
loop_
_entity.id
_entity.type
_entity.pdbx_description
1 polymer ?
#
loop_
_entity_poly.entity_id
_entity_poly.type
_entity_poly.pdbx_seq_one_letter_code
_entity_poly.pdbx_strand_id
1 'polypeptide(L)'
;MLIGLLFLLLPMLVYIATYAPSRRLRARICSLYRLGAGIVAFAGGGFSLYLAAYSGDQGGITAYYFQLLVIGFYALLSAILIAINYLTRPPE
;
A
#
# COMPACT_ATOMS: atom_id res chain seq x y z
N MET A 1 9.41 18.77 -5.43
CA MET A 1 9.80 17.33 -5.43
C MET A 1 9.74 16.68 -4.05
N LEU A 2 10.06 17.39 -2.96
CA LEU A 2 10.09 16.83 -1.59
C LEU A 2 8.72 16.29 -1.12
N ILE A 3 7.62 17.00 -1.42
CA ILE A 3 6.24 16.56 -1.11
C ILE A 3 5.88 15.29 -1.89
N GLY A 4 6.25 15.20 -3.16
CA GLY A 4 6.03 14.00 -3.98
C GLY A 4 6.80 12.80 -3.42
N LEU A 5 8.05 13.00 -3.02
CA LEU A 5 8.89 11.98 -2.36
C LEU A 5 8.31 11.51 -1.01
N LEU A 6 7.80 12.44 -0.20
CA LEU A 6 7.11 12.16 1.05
C LEU A 6 5.85 11.30 0.83
N PHE A 7 5.02 11.68 -0.14
CA PHE A 7 3.85 10.89 -0.54
C PHE A 7 4.22 9.52 -1.10
N LEU A 8 5.42 9.40 -1.68
CA LEU A 8 5.91 8.17 -2.27
C LEU A 8 6.43 7.17 -1.24
N LEU A 9 7.08 7.68 -0.20
CA LEU A 9 7.57 6.89 0.93
C LEU A 9 6.45 6.53 1.92
N LEU A 10 5.35 7.29 1.93
CA LEU A 10 4.23 7.08 2.83
C LEU A 10 3.65 5.65 2.80
N PRO A 11 3.29 5.06 1.64
CA PRO A 11 2.80 3.68 1.59
C PRO A 11 3.84 2.65 2.03
N MET A 12 5.14 2.90 1.78
CA MET A 12 6.23 2.05 2.30
C MET A 12 6.34 2.13 3.83
N LEU A 13 6.32 3.34 4.38
CA LEU A 13 6.39 3.58 5.83
C LEU A 13 5.17 2.98 6.53
N VAL A 14 3.98 3.16 5.97
CA VAL A 14 2.75 2.54 6.46
C VAL A 14 2.86 1.03 6.42
N TYR A 15 3.36 0.44 5.31
CA TYR A 15 3.59 -1.01 5.22
C TYR A 15 4.56 -1.54 6.27
N ILE A 16 5.67 -0.85 6.51
CA ILE A 16 6.65 -1.24 7.55
C ILE A 16 6.04 -1.10 8.94
N ALA A 17 5.31 -0.01 9.20
CA ALA A 17 4.65 0.23 10.49
C ALA A 17 3.55 -0.81 10.78
N THR A 18 2.79 -1.21 9.76
CA THR A 18 1.74 -2.24 9.88
C THR A 18 2.28 -3.66 9.87
N TYR A 19 3.56 -3.87 9.53
CA TYR A 19 4.19 -5.19 9.43
C TYR A 19 4.23 -5.96 10.76
N ALA A 20 4.48 -5.25 11.87
CA ALA A 20 4.50 -5.82 13.22
C ALA A 20 3.09 -6.22 13.73
N PRO A 21 2.08 -5.34 13.70
CA PRO A 21 0.72 -5.71 14.10
C PRO A 21 0.08 -6.74 13.16
N SER A 22 0.51 -6.86 11.89
CA SER A 22 0.02 -7.90 10.97
C SER A 22 0.25 -9.32 11.48
N ARG A 23 1.22 -9.53 12.38
CA ARG A 23 1.48 -10.84 13.00
C ARG A 23 0.33 -11.34 13.89
N ARG A 24 -0.60 -10.45 14.29
CA ARG A 24 -1.81 -10.83 15.04
C ARG A 24 -2.89 -11.48 14.15
N LEU A 25 -2.74 -11.45 12.82
CA LEU A 25 -3.63 -12.15 11.90
C LEU A 25 -3.20 -13.61 11.72
N ARG A 26 -4.16 -14.49 11.42
CA ARG A 26 -3.88 -15.89 11.02
C ARG A 26 -2.79 -15.94 9.94
N ALA A 27 -1.88 -16.92 10.05
CA ALA A 27 -0.68 -17.00 9.21
C ALA A 27 -0.95 -16.91 7.69
N ARG A 28 -2.03 -17.52 7.19
CA ARG A 28 -2.43 -17.43 5.77
C ARG A 28 -2.86 -16.01 5.36
N ILE A 29 -3.68 -15.35 6.17
CA ILE A 29 -4.18 -13.98 5.91
C ILE A 29 -3.02 -12.98 6.03
N CYS A 30 -2.12 -13.20 6.99
CA CYS A 30 -0.91 -12.40 7.17
C CYS A 30 0.04 -12.51 5.98
N SER A 31 0.22 -13.71 5.41
CA SER A 31 1.06 -13.90 4.22
C SER A 31 0.47 -13.20 2.99
N LEU A 32 -0.84 -13.35 2.75
CA LEU A 32 -1.55 -12.67 1.66
C LEU A 32 -1.49 -11.14 1.81
N TYR A 33 -1.68 -10.63 3.03
CA TYR A 33 -1.51 -9.21 3.31
C TYR A 33 -0.11 -8.73 2.96
N ARG A 34 0.92 -9.42 3.45
CA ARG A 34 2.32 -9.00 3.26
C ARG A 34 2.73 -9.03 1.78
N LEU A 35 2.36 -10.08 1.06
CA LEU A 35 2.63 -10.18 -0.38
C LEU A 35 1.87 -9.11 -1.16
N GLY A 36 0.55 -9.01 -0.98
CA GLY A 36 -0.28 -8.07 -1.73
C GLY A 36 0.08 -6.62 -1.43
N ALA A 37 0.19 -6.27 -0.14
CA ALA A 37 0.52 -4.92 0.30
C ALA A 37 1.96 -4.53 -0.06
N GLY A 38 2.91 -5.47 -0.01
CA GLY A 38 4.28 -5.26 -0.47
C GLY A 38 4.34 -5.00 -1.97
N ILE A 39 3.68 -5.81 -2.79
CA ILE A 39 3.62 -5.60 -4.24
C ILE A 39 3.03 -4.22 -4.55
N VAL A 40 1.90 -3.87 -3.93
CA VAL A 40 1.23 -2.58 -4.16
C VAL A 40 2.12 -1.40 -3.74
N ALA A 41 2.77 -1.47 -2.57
CA ALA A 41 3.62 -0.39 -2.08
C ALA A 41 4.90 -0.20 -2.91
N PHE A 42 5.61 -1.30 -3.23
CA PHE A 42 6.89 -1.24 -3.93
C PHE A 42 6.72 -1.07 -5.44
N ALA A 43 5.84 -1.85 -6.08
CA ALA A 43 5.60 -1.71 -7.52
C ALA A 43 4.82 -0.43 -7.83
N GLY A 44 3.81 -0.09 -7.03
CA GLY A 44 3.04 1.14 -7.20
C GLY A 44 3.88 2.40 -6.98
N GLY A 45 4.68 2.43 -5.91
CA GLY A 45 5.61 3.54 -5.66
C GLY A 45 6.70 3.67 -6.72
N GLY A 46 7.31 2.55 -7.15
CA GLY A 46 8.31 2.54 -8.21
C GLY A 46 7.76 3.00 -9.57
N PHE A 47 6.53 2.60 -9.90
CA PHE A 47 5.87 3.03 -11.14
C PHE A 47 5.50 4.52 -11.11
N SER A 48 5.05 5.04 -9.96
CA SER A 48 4.87 6.49 -9.76
C SER A 48 6.18 7.27 -9.94
N LEU A 49 7.31 6.76 -9.43
CA LEU A 49 8.62 7.39 -9.64
C LEU A 49 9.01 7.41 -11.12
N TYR A 50 8.76 6.30 -11.82
CA TYR A 50 9.02 6.21 -13.25
C TYR A 50 8.20 7.24 -14.03
N LEU A 51 6.90 7.37 -13.74
CA LEU A 51 6.04 8.40 -14.33
C LEU A 51 6.51 9.82 -13.99
N ALA A 52 6.90 10.07 -12.75
CA ALA A 52 7.42 11.38 -12.32
C ALA A 52 8.72 11.76 -13.04
N ALA A 53 9.58 10.77 -13.33
CA ALA A 53 10.88 10.99 -13.96
C ALA A 53 10.82 11.07 -15.49
N TYR A 54 9.90 10.33 -16.12
CA TYR A 54 9.90 10.13 -17.57
C TYR A 54 8.70 10.75 -18.32
N SER A 55 7.64 11.21 -17.63
CA SER A 55 6.45 11.75 -18.30
C SER A 55 6.47 13.27 -18.55
N GLY A 56 7.66 13.90 -18.52
CA GLY A 56 7.83 15.32 -18.87
C GLY A 56 7.01 16.26 -17.99
N ASP A 57 6.46 17.33 -18.57
CA ASP A 57 5.83 18.46 -17.86
C ASP A 57 4.60 18.07 -17.01
N GLN A 58 3.94 16.96 -17.35
CA GLN A 58 2.78 16.43 -16.61
C GLN A 58 3.12 15.26 -15.66
N GLY A 59 4.37 14.79 -15.64
CA GLY A 59 4.74 13.58 -14.91
C GLY A 59 4.51 13.66 -13.40
N GLY A 60 4.67 14.84 -12.81
CA GLY A 60 4.38 15.05 -11.39
C GLY A 60 2.89 14.87 -11.03
N ILE A 61 1.98 15.32 -11.90
CA ILE A 61 0.53 15.22 -11.69
C ILE A 61 0.08 13.77 -11.88
N THR A 62 0.56 13.11 -12.93
CA THR A 62 0.24 11.70 -13.20
C THR A 62 0.75 10.79 -12.09
N ALA A 63 1.97 11.00 -11.61
CA ALA A 63 2.53 10.27 -10.47
C ALA A 63 1.69 10.49 -9.19
N TYR A 64 1.21 11.71 -8.94
CA TYR A 64 0.36 12.01 -7.79
C TYR A 64 -0.98 11.24 -7.82
N TYR A 65 -1.70 11.26 -8.95
CA TYR A 65 -2.95 10.52 -9.07
C TYR A 65 -2.75 9.01 -9.01
N PHE A 66 -1.65 8.50 -9.57
CA PHE A 66 -1.29 7.09 -9.45
C PHE A 66 -0.99 6.73 -7.98
N GLN A 67 -0.32 7.60 -7.25
CA GLN A 67 -0.06 7.44 -5.81
C GLN A 67 -1.36 7.32 -5.00
N LEU A 68 -2.35 8.17 -5.30
CA LEU A 68 -3.68 8.11 -4.67
C LEU A 68 -4.37 6.77 -4.93
N LEU A 69 -4.26 6.25 -6.15
CA LEU A 69 -4.77 4.93 -6.50
C LEU A 69 -4.10 3.82 -5.70
N VAL A 70 -2.77 3.86 -5.58
CA VAL A 70 -1.98 2.88 -4.81
C VAL A 70 -2.37 2.89 -3.33
N ILE A 71 -2.52 4.08 -2.74
CA ILE A 71 -2.97 4.24 -1.35
C ILE A 71 -4.41 3.72 -1.18
N GLY A 72 -5.30 4.05 -2.12
CA GLY A 72 -6.69 3.57 -2.12
C GLY A 72 -6.78 2.04 -2.17
N PHE A 73 -6.02 1.40 -3.06
CA PHE A 73 -5.94 -0.06 -3.15
C PHE A 73 -5.38 -0.69 -1.87
N TYR A 74 -4.34 -0.10 -1.29
CA TYR A 74 -3.76 -0.56 -0.04
C TYR A 74 -4.77 -0.49 1.12
N ALA A 75 -5.50 0.61 1.23
CA ALA A 75 -6.53 0.81 2.24
C ALA A 75 -7.68 -0.19 2.06
N LEU A 76 -8.15 -0.39 0.83
CA LEU A 76 -9.19 -1.35 0.50
C LEU A 76 -8.77 -2.79 0.84
N LEU A 77 -7.57 -3.20 0.44
CA LEU A 77 -7.04 -4.54 0.74
C LEU A 77 -6.91 -4.75 2.24
N SER A 78 -6.44 -3.74 2.98
CA SER A 78 -6.36 -3.77 4.44
C SER A 78 -7.75 -3.93 5.07
N ALA A 79 -8.75 -3.16 4.62
CA ALA A 79 -10.12 -3.23 5.12
C ALA A 79 -10.76 -4.60 4.86
N ILE A 80 -10.59 -5.15 3.65
CA ILE A 80 -11.08 -6.49 3.29
C ILE A 80 -10.48 -7.55 4.22
N LEU A 81 -9.17 -7.50 4.48
CA LEU A 81 -8.51 -8.49 5.32
C LEU A 81 -8.89 -8.36 6.79
N ILE A 82 -9.15 -7.15 7.27
CA ILE A 82 -9.71 -6.92 8.61
C ILE A 82 -11.13 -7.49 8.68
N ALA A 83 -11.97 -7.25 7.67
CA ALA A 83 -13.34 -7.77 7.61
C ALA A 83 -13.35 -9.31 7.58
N ILE A 84 -12.52 -9.93 6.74
CA ILE A 84 -12.35 -11.39 6.69
C ILE A 84 -11.89 -11.91 8.05
N ASN A 85 -10.90 -11.27 8.66
CA ASN A 85 -10.40 -11.67 9.99
C ASN A 85 -11.46 -11.54 11.08
N TYR A 86 -12.33 -10.53 11.01
CA TYR A 86 -13.46 -10.39 11.93
C TYR A 86 -14.51 -11.49 11.69
N LEU A 87 -14.87 -11.76 10.44
CA LEU A 87 -15.89 -12.76 10.08
C LEU A 87 -15.45 -14.20 10.37
N THR A 88 -14.15 -14.48 10.29
CA THR A 88 -13.57 -15.81 10.57
C THR A 88 -13.11 -15.99 12.01
N ARG A 89 -13.21 -14.97 12.86
CA ARG A 89 -12.98 -15.14 14.30
C ARG A 89 -14.18 -15.87 14.92
N PRO A 90 -13.99 -17.05 15.53
CA PRO A 90 -15.06 -17.64 16.34
C PRO A 90 -15.39 -16.68 17.50
N PRO A 91 -16.66 -16.59 17.93
CA PRO A 91 -16.99 -15.92 19.17
C PRO A 91 -16.27 -16.66 20.31
N GLU A 92 -15.45 -15.92 21.06
CA GLU A 92 -14.91 -16.40 22.34
C GLU A 92 -16.02 -16.41 23.40
#